data_AF-A0A962DID0-F1
#
_entry.id   AF-A0A962DID0-F1
#
_cell.length_a   1.000
_cell.length_b   1.000
_cell.length_c   1.000
_cell.angle_alpha   90.00
_cell.angle_beta   90.00
_cell.angle_gamma   90.00
#
_symmetry.space_group_name_H-M   'P 1'
#
loop_
_entity.id
_entity.type
_entity.pdbx_description
1 polymer ?
#
loop_
_entity_poly.entity_id
_entity_poly.type
_entity_poly.pdbx_seq_one_letter_code
_entity_poly.pdbx_strand_id
1 'polypeptide(L)' 'MRIPGVPLVQPGDDLAALISAALRAGGVKPLAGDLIAVAQKIVSKAEGRSVRLDTVRPSAEAED' A
#
# COMPACT_ATOMS: atom_id res chain seq x y z
N MET A 1 11.40 9.37 -8.67
CA MET A 1 11.70 8.07 -9.32
C MET A 1 10.76 7.01 -8.74
N ARG A 2 10.28 6.04 -9.53
CA ARG A 2 9.52 4.90 -8.99
C ARG A 2 10.46 3.83 -8.42
N ILE A 3 10.03 3.11 -7.39
CA ILE A 3 10.77 1.96 -6.85
C ILE A 3 10.25 0.69 -7.55
N PRO A 4 10.98 0.09 -8.50
CA PRO A 4 10.58 -1.16 -9.13
C PRO A 4 10.64 -2.33 -8.14
N GLY A 5 9.89 -3.39 -8.40
CA GLY A 5 10.01 -4.65 -7.66
C GLY A 5 9.30 -4.69 -6.30
N VAL A 6 8.50 -3.68 -5.94
CA VAL A 6 7.57 -3.80 -4.80
C VAL A 6 6.48 -4.82 -5.16
N PRO A 7 6.28 -5.88 -4.36
CA PRO A 7 5.30 -6.92 -4.66
C PRO A 7 3.86 -6.43 -4.48
N LEU A 8 2.90 -7.30 -4.82
CA LEU A 8 1.49 -7.06 -4.52
C LEU A 8 1.26 -7.12 -3.01
N VAL A 9 1.01 -5.96 -2.40
CA VAL A 9 0.72 -5.82 -0.96
C VAL A 9 -0.55 -6.57 -0.56
N GLN A 10 -0.43 -7.33 0.53
CA GLN A 10 -1.48 -8.09 1.20
C GLN A 10 -1.79 -7.50 2.59
N PRO A 11 -2.96 -7.83 3.18
CA PRO A 11 -3.24 -7.50 4.57
C PRO A 11 -2.18 -8.04 5.53
N GLY A 12 -1.70 -7.18 6.44
CA GLY A 12 -0.66 -7.51 7.42
C GLY A 12 0.78 -7.31 6.95
N ASP A 13 1.00 -6.97 5.68
CA ASP A 13 2.35 -6.72 5.17
C ASP A 13 3.02 -5.50 5.83
N ASP A 14 4.30 -5.66 6.19
CA ASP A 14 5.15 -4.54 6.60
C ASP A 14 5.64 -3.75 5.37
N LEU A 15 4.98 -2.62 5.11
CA LEU A 15 5.32 -1.75 3.99
C LEU A 15 6.75 -1.19 4.07
N ALA A 16 7.26 -0.89 5.26
CA ALA A 16 8.60 -0.34 5.42
C ALA A 16 9.65 -1.39 5.05
N ALA A 17 9.45 -2.64 5.47
CA ALA A 17 10.31 -3.76 5.09
C ALA A 17 10.27 -4.03 3.58
N LEU A 18 9.09 -4.05 2.97
CA LEU A 18 8.91 -4.27 1.53
C LEU A 18 9.57 -3.17 0.69
N ILE A 19 9.36 -1.90 1.03
CA ILE A 19 9.96 -0.75 0.35
C ILE A 19 11.49 -0.79 0.51
N SER A 20 11.98 -1.07 1.72
CA SER A 20 13.42 -1.18 1.99
C SER A 20 14.07 -2.31 1.19
N ALA A 21 13.39 -3.46 1.04
CA ALA A 21 13.87 -4.56 0.22
C ALA A 21 13.92 -4.19 -1.27
N ALA A 22 12.89 -3.53 -1.78
CA ALA A 22 12.83 -3.10 -3.18
C ALA A 22 13.90 -2.03 -3.50
N LEU A 23 14.14 -1.09 -2.59
CA LEU A 23 15.22 -0.10 -2.71
C LEU A 23 16.59 -0.78 -2.79
N ARG A 24 16.87 -1.73 -1.88
CA ARG A 24 18.12 -2.52 -1.90
C ARG A 24 18.28 -3.30 -3.20
N ALA A 25 17.24 -4.01 -3.64
CA ALA A 25 17.27 -4.79 -4.88
C ALA A 25 17.48 -3.90 -6.13
N GLY A 26 16.95 -2.67 -6.10
CA GLY A 26 17.15 -1.67 -7.16
C GLY A 26 18.47 -0.89 -7.07
N GLY A 27 19.34 -1.17 -6.09
CA GLY A 27 20.58 -0.43 -5.90
C GLY A 27 20.39 1.02 -5.45
N VAL A 28 19.22 1.36 -4.90
CA VAL A 28 18.87 2.71 -4.46
C VAL A 28 19.15 2.83 -2.96
N LYS A 29 20.03 3.76 -2.59
CA LYS A 29 20.32 4.08 -1.19
C LYS A 29 19.73 5.46 -0.86
N PRO A 30 18.66 5.54 -0.05
CA PRO A 30 18.14 6.81 0.43
C PRO A 30 19.21 7.57 1.23
N LEU A 31 19.28 8.87 1.03
CA LEU A 31 20.16 9.78 1.75
C LEU A 31 19.36 10.62 2.75
N ALA A 32 20.08 11.25 3.67
CA ALA A 32 19.45 12.19 4.61
C ALA A 32 18.80 13.34 3.83
N GLY A 33 17.52 13.61 4.13
CA GLY A 33 16.71 14.61 3.44
C GLY A 33 15.84 14.08 2.30
N ASP A 34 16.02 12.82 1.89
CA ASP A 34 15.15 12.21 0.89
C ASP A 34 13.75 11.92 1.44
N LEU A 35 12.74 12.04 0.57
CA LEU A 35 11.35 11.75 0.86
C LEU A 35 10.86 10.52 0.09
N ILE A 36 10.15 9.65 0.79
CA ILE A 36 9.45 8.51 0.19
C ILE A 36 7.96 8.82 0.17
N ALA A 37 7.40 8.98 -1.02
CA ALA A 37 5.97 9.11 -1.22
C ALA A 37 5.34 7.73 -1.41
N VAL A 38 4.28 7.44 -0.64
CA VAL A 38 3.54 6.17 -0.70
C VAL A 38 2.09 6.46 -1.10
N ALA A 39 1.60 5.76 -2.12
CA ALA A 39 0.21 5.88 -2.55
C ALA A 39 -0.74 5.25 -1.50
N GLN A 40 -1.91 5.86 -1.29
CA GLN A 40 -2.82 5.44 -0.21
C GLN A 40 -3.28 3.98 -0.35
N LYS A 41 -3.41 3.48 -1.60
CA LYS A 41 -3.99 2.15 -1.86
C LYS A 41 -3.18 1.00 -1.24
N ILE A 42 -1.85 1.11 -1.18
CA ILE A 42 -1.05 0.04 -0.57
C ILE A 42 -1.09 0.10 0.96
N VAL A 43 -1.27 1.30 1.52
CA VAL A 43 -1.53 1.50 2.96
C VAL A 43 -2.85 0.84 3.34
N SER A 44 -3.94 1.15 2.61
CA SER A 44 -5.25 0.54 2.84
C SER A 44 -5.23 -0.99 2.73
N LYS A 45 -4.42 -1.55 1.81
CA LYS A 45 -4.27 -3.01 1.69
C LYS A 45 -3.52 -3.63 2.86
N ALA A 46 -2.37 -3.07 3.24
CA ALA A 46 -1.59 -3.54 4.39
C ALA A 46 -2.40 -3.49 5.69
N GLU A 47 -3.22 -2.45 5.87
CA GLU A 47 -4.13 -2.31 7.01
C GLU A 47 -5.40 -3.17 6.93
N GLY A 48 -5.59 -3.98 5.88
CA GLY A 48 -6.78 -4.82 5.73
C GLY A 48 -8.08 -4.06 5.49
N ARG A 49 -8.03 -2.84 4.94
CA ARG A 49 -9.20 -1.96 4.69
C ARG A 49 -9.98 -2.28 3.43
N SER A 50 -9.87 -3.51 2.91
CA SER A 50 -10.67 -3.98 1.79
C SER A 50 -11.92 -4.69 2.30
N VAL A 51 -13.08 -4.30 1.78
CA VAL A 51 -14.35 -4.99 2.04
C VAL A 51 -14.89 -5.57 0.73
N ARG A 52 -15.57 -6.70 0.85
CA ARG A 52 -16.29 -7.35 -0.23
C ARG A 52 -17.62 -6.63 -0.45
N LEU A 53 -17.89 -6.15 -1.66
CA LEU A 53 -19.07 -5.32 -1.91
C LEU A 53 -20.39 -6.02 -1.57
N ASP A 54 -20.47 -7.33 -1.82
CA ASP A 54 -21.61 -8.19 -1.46
C ASP A 54 -21.81 -8.39 0.06
N THR A 55 -20.85 -7.95 0.88
CA THR A 55 -20.99 -7.91 2.35
C THR A 55 -21.51 -6.56 2.87
N VAL A 56 -21.62 -5.56 1.99
CA VAL A 56 -22.12 -4.23 2.35
C VAL A 56 -23.62 -4.20 2.17
N ARG A 57 -24.36 -3.84 3.22
CA ARG A 57 -25.80 -3.55 3.14
C ARG A 57 -25.98 -2.05 2.92
N PRO A 58 -26.60 -1.61 1.81
CA PRO A 58 -26.93 -0.21 1.60
C PRO A 58 -27.79 0.34 2.75
N SER A 59 -27.60 1.61 3.10
CA SER A 59 -28.58 2.35 3.88
C SER A 59 -29.74 2.78 2.97
N ALA A 60 -30.88 3.17 3.56
CA ALA A 60 -32.01 3.67 2.79
C ALA A 60 -31.62 4.84 1.85
N GLU A 61 -30.76 5.76 2.29
CA GLU A 61 -30.24 6.87 1.45
C GLU A 61 -29.43 6.41 0.24
N ALA A 62 -28.84 5.20 0.28
CA ALA A 62 -28.00 4.66 -0.80
C ALA A 62 -28.77 3.72 -1.76
N GLU A 63 -30.07 3.49 -1.54
CA GLU A 63 -30.93 2.66 -2.40
C GLU A 63 -31.67 3.45 -3.49
N ASP A 64 -31.79 4.78 -3.32
CA ASP A 64 -32.44 5.72 -4.26
C ASP A 64 -31.46 6.29 -5.31
#